data_AF-A0AAD5CF21-F1
#
_entry.id   AF-A0AAD5CF21-F1
#
_cell.length_a   1.000
_cell.length_b   1.000
_cell.length_c   1.000
_cell.angle_alpha   90.00
_cell.angle_beta   90.00
_cell.angle_gamma   90.00
#
_symmetry.space_group_name_H-M   'P 1'
#
loop_
_entity.id
_entity.type
_entity.pdbx_description
1 polymer ?
#
loop_
_entity_poly.entity_id
_entity_poly.type
_entity_poly.pdbx_seq_one_letter_code
_entity_poly.pdbx_strand_id
1 'polypeptide(L)'
;MEFGRELIRMDVDGAGISAATTNNSHHPAPVLRGRSKAIHQFTQQTLPACKPVLTPAWVIGTFLLMGVIFIPVGLISLHASQSVNEIVDRYDIDCVPDTFKNNKVAYIKNASTSKGCHRYLKVEKPMKAPIYIYYQLDNFYQNHRRYVKSRSDDQLLRGLGYNKTSSCEPLAFENGLPIVPCGLVAWSLFNDTYSFSRGNKKLKIERQNIAWKSDRDHKFGKQVYPFNFQNGSFIGGGKLDTTIPVSFPSPN
;
A
#
# COMPACT_ATOMS: atom_id res chain seq x y z
N MET A 1 7.52 4.50 -6.85
CA MET A 1 7.40 5.73 -7.66
C MET A 1 8.70 6.50 -7.48
N GLU A 2 9.68 6.16 -8.30
CA GLU A 2 10.89 6.98 -8.47
C GLU A 2 10.50 8.22 -9.25
N PHE A 3 10.78 9.39 -8.67
CA PHE A 3 10.81 10.63 -9.44
C PHE A 3 12.14 10.64 -10.20
N GLY A 4 12.10 10.23 -11.47
CA GLY A 4 13.17 10.47 -12.43
C GLY A 4 13.38 11.97 -12.57
N ARG A 5 14.43 12.47 -11.93
CA ARG A 5 14.88 13.85 -12.06
C ARG A 5 15.80 13.89 -13.28
N GLU A 6 15.20 14.06 -14.46
CA GLU A 6 15.95 14.29 -15.70
C GLU A 6 16.52 15.72 -15.66
N LEU A 7 17.69 15.87 -15.03
CA LEU A 7 18.53 17.05 -15.14
C LEU A 7 19.05 17.08 -16.59
N ILE A 8 18.43 17.90 -17.43
CA ILE A 8 18.98 18.22 -18.75
C ILE A 8 20.26 19.04 -18.49
N ARG A 9 21.39 18.34 -18.49
CA ARG A 9 22.73 18.92 -18.53
C ARG A 9 22.92 19.49 -19.93
N MET A 10 22.87 20.80 -20.08
CA MET A 10 23.37 21.45 -21.29
C MET A 10 24.90 21.44 -21.20
N ASP A 11 25.53 20.46 -21.87
CA ASP A 11 26.97 20.55 -22.17
C ASP A 11 27.17 21.74 -23.11
N VAL A 12 27.86 22.76 -22.59
CA VAL A 12 28.44 23.84 -23.39
C VAL A 12 29.81 23.34 -23.81
N ASP A 13 29.86 22.65 -24.95
CA ASP A 13 31.13 22.33 -25.58
C ASP A 13 31.77 23.63 -26.06
N GLY A 14 32.82 24.05 -25.34
CA GLY A 14 33.73 25.10 -25.77
C GLY A 14 34.48 24.64 -27.01
N ALA A 15 34.16 25.21 -28.16
CA ALA A 15 34.95 25.04 -29.37
C ALA A 15 36.20 25.94 -29.29
N GLY A 16 37.36 25.31 -29.11
CA GLY A 16 38.67 25.93 -29.12
C GLY A 16 39.07 26.48 -30.49
N ILE A 17 39.92 27.51 -30.44
CA ILE A 17 40.52 28.19 -31.58
C ILE A 17 41.73 27.38 -32.05
N SER A 18 41.75 26.97 -33.32
CA SER A 18 42.97 26.59 -34.05
C SER A 18 42.88 27.13 -35.47
N ALA A 19 43.92 27.86 -35.88
CA ALA A 19 44.06 28.54 -37.16
C ALA A 19 44.62 27.62 -38.25
N ALA A 20 44.06 27.69 -39.47
CA ALA A 20 44.77 27.51 -40.74
C ALA A 20 43.91 27.95 -41.95
N THR A 21 44.26 29.13 -42.48
CA THR A 21 44.46 29.54 -43.89
C THR A 21 43.53 29.05 -45.03
N THR A 22 42.82 30.06 -45.60
CA THR A 22 42.41 30.29 -47.01
C THR A 22 41.70 29.20 -47.82
N ASN A 23 40.42 29.43 -48.16
CA ASN A 23 40.06 29.91 -49.51
C ASN A 23 38.60 30.38 -49.60
N ASN A 24 38.38 31.37 -50.46
CA ASN A 24 37.18 32.16 -50.60
C ASN A 24 36.06 31.38 -51.32
N SER A 25 34.98 31.05 -50.62
CA SER A 25 33.65 30.83 -51.21
C SER A 25 32.59 31.10 -50.13
N HIS A 26 32.10 32.34 -50.10
CA HIS A 26 31.03 32.77 -49.20
C HIS A 26 29.70 32.14 -49.64
N HIS A 27 29.39 30.95 -49.12
CA HIS A 27 28.01 30.53 -48.91
C HIS A 27 27.72 30.60 -47.41
N PRO A 28 26.82 31.49 -46.94
CA PRO A 28 26.45 31.49 -45.54
C PRO A 28 25.65 30.21 -45.27
N ALA A 29 26.23 29.31 -44.46
CA ALA A 29 25.47 28.22 -43.85
C ALA A 29 24.26 28.83 -43.13
N PRO A 30 23.03 28.32 -43.34
CA PRO A 30 21.85 28.88 -42.70
C PRO A 30 21.89 28.50 -41.22
N VAL A 31 22.54 29.33 -40.40
CA VAL A 31 22.45 29.24 -38.95
C VAL A 31 20.97 29.34 -38.60
N LEU A 32 20.44 28.21 -38.14
CA LEU A 32 19.18 27.97 -37.43
C LEU A 32 18.47 29.26 -36.95
N ARG A 33 17.87 29.99 -37.90
CA ARG A 33 17.22 31.28 -37.66
C ARG A 33 16.07 31.14 -36.66
N GLY A 34 15.44 29.96 -36.62
CA GLY A 34 14.43 29.58 -35.65
C GLY A 34 14.96 29.31 -34.23
N ARG A 35 16.16 28.74 -34.09
CA ARG A 35 16.76 28.41 -32.76
C ARG A 35 17.28 29.66 -32.08
N SER A 36 17.89 30.58 -32.84
CA SER A 36 18.28 31.91 -32.35
C SER A 36 17.06 32.76 -31.95
N LYS A 37 15.97 32.72 -32.74
CA LYS A 37 14.72 33.43 -32.43
C LYS A 37 14.00 32.87 -31.20
N ALA A 38 13.93 31.54 -31.05
CA ALA A 38 13.32 30.91 -29.88
C ALA A 38 14.13 31.17 -28.61
N ILE A 39 15.47 31.08 -28.67
CA ILE A 39 16.34 31.45 -27.55
C ILE A 39 16.17 32.93 -27.21
N HIS A 40 16.10 33.82 -28.20
CA HIS A 40 15.83 35.24 -27.98
C HIS A 40 14.45 35.49 -27.35
N GLN A 41 13.39 34.81 -27.81
CA GLN A 41 12.06 34.95 -27.23
C GLN A 41 11.98 34.39 -25.80
N PHE A 42 12.74 33.33 -25.50
CA PHE A 42 12.85 32.76 -24.16
C PHE A 42 13.67 33.67 -23.22
N THR A 43 14.86 34.13 -23.64
CA THR A 43 15.72 34.99 -22.83
C THR A 43 15.13 36.37 -22.60
N GLN A 44 14.41 36.92 -23.60
CA GLN A 44 13.67 38.18 -23.48
C GLN A 44 12.26 38.02 -22.89
N GLN A 45 11.86 36.78 -22.52
CA GLN A 45 10.54 36.47 -21.95
C GLN A 45 9.35 36.97 -22.79
N THR A 46 9.48 36.95 -24.12
CA THR A 46 8.47 37.39 -25.11
C THR A 46 7.75 36.21 -25.77
N LEU A 47 7.71 35.06 -25.11
CA LEU A 47 6.95 33.91 -25.60
C LEU A 47 5.45 34.22 -25.64
N PRO A 48 4.71 33.75 -26.67
CA PRO A 48 3.27 33.91 -26.72
C PRO A 48 2.64 33.17 -25.54
N ALA A 49 1.97 33.92 -24.67
CA ALA A 49 1.28 33.38 -23.51
C ALA A 49 -0.16 33.89 -23.49
N CYS A 50 -1.11 32.99 -23.21
CA CYS A 50 -2.46 33.41 -22.84
C CYS A 50 -2.39 33.95 -21.41
N LYS A 51 -2.84 35.20 -21.21
CA LYS A 51 -2.93 35.84 -19.89
C LYS A 51 -4.40 36.01 -19.53
N PRO A 52 -5.09 34.96 -19.03
CA PRO A 52 -6.50 35.07 -18.72
C PRO A 52 -6.69 36.04 -17.55
N VAL A 53 -7.46 37.10 -17.77
CA VAL A 53 -7.87 38.01 -16.71
C VAL A 53 -9.17 37.46 -16.10
N LEU A 54 -9.09 36.96 -14.87
CA LEU A 54 -10.22 36.42 -14.13
C LEU A 54 -11.14 37.55 -13.67
N THR A 55 -12.11 37.90 -14.51
CA THR A 55 -13.14 38.88 -14.12
C THR A 55 -14.14 38.24 -13.14
N PRO A 56 -14.73 39.03 -12.21
CA PRO A 56 -15.66 38.49 -11.21
C PRO A 56 -16.82 37.68 -11.79
N ALA A 57 -17.38 38.09 -12.94
CA ALA A 57 -18.49 37.38 -13.58
C ALA A 57 -18.10 35.96 -14.04
N TRP A 58 -16.90 35.79 -14.61
CA TRP A 58 -16.39 34.48 -15.01
C TRP A 58 -16.18 33.57 -13.81
N VAL A 59 -15.63 34.12 -12.72
CA VAL A 59 -15.38 33.36 -11.48
C VAL A 59 -16.69 32.94 -10.81
N ILE A 60 -17.69 33.83 -10.76
CA ILE A 60 -19.02 33.49 -10.22
C ILE A 60 -19.67 32.38 -11.07
N GLY A 61 -19.62 32.48 -12.40
CA GLY A 61 -20.17 31.48 -13.30
C GLY A 61 -19.53 30.09 -13.12
N THR A 62 -18.20 30.03 -13.00
CA THR A 62 -17.50 28.75 -12.78
C THR A 62 -17.82 28.14 -11.42
N PHE A 63 -17.91 28.95 -10.35
CA PHE A 63 -18.30 28.44 -9.03
C PHE A 63 -19.75 27.95 -8.99
N LEU A 64 -20.68 28.66 -9.66
CA LEU A 64 -22.07 28.19 -9.77
C LEU A 64 -22.15 26.87 -10.54
N LEU A 65 -21.42 26.74 -11.66
CA LEU A 65 -21.35 25.49 -12.42
C LEU A 65 -20.78 24.35 -11.57
N MET A 66 -19.69 24.58 -10.84
CA MET A 66 -19.14 23.56 -9.93
C MET A 66 -20.14 23.19 -8.83
N GLY A 67 -20.87 24.15 -8.27
CA GLY A 67 -21.93 23.88 -7.29
C GLY A 67 -23.05 23.01 -7.86
N VAL A 68 -23.55 23.33 -9.06
CA VAL A 68 -24.58 22.54 -9.75
C VAL A 68 -24.13 21.10 -10.02
N ILE A 69 -22.84 20.86 -10.24
CA ILE A 69 -22.29 19.51 -10.45
C ILE A 69 -22.04 18.80 -9.12
N PHE A 70 -21.42 19.46 -8.14
CA PHE A 70 -20.99 18.83 -6.89
C PHE A 70 -22.13 18.61 -5.90
N ILE A 71 -23.20 19.41 -5.93
CA ILE A 71 -24.35 19.21 -5.04
C ILE A 71 -25.05 17.87 -5.34
N PRO A 72 -25.46 17.54 -6.58
CA PRO A 72 -26.04 16.24 -6.88
C PRO A 72 -25.09 15.08 -6.60
N VAL A 73 -23.81 15.20 -6.98
CA VAL A 73 -22.80 14.16 -6.72
C VAL A 73 -22.63 13.92 -5.21
N GLY A 74 -22.60 14.99 -4.41
CA GLY A 74 -22.54 14.93 -2.95
C GLY A 74 -23.78 14.26 -2.36
N LEU A 75 -24.98 14.60 -2.81
CA LEU A 75 -26.23 14.00 -2.35
C LEU A 75 -26.30 12.49 -2.67
N ILE A 76 -25.94 12.10 -3.89
CA ILE A 76 -25.88 10.69 -4.29
C ILE A 76 -24.84 9.94 -3.45
N SER A 77 -23.65 10.51 -3.27
CA SER A 77 -22.58 9.88 -2.48
C SER A 77 -22.96 9.74 -1.01
N LEU A 78 -23.61 10.76 -0.42
CA LEU A 78 -24.09 10.72 0.96
C LEU A 78 -25.19 9.67 1.13
N HIS A 79 -26.14 9.60 0.19
CA HIS A 79 -27.18 8.58 0.23
C HIS A 79 -26.60 7.17 0.13
N ALA A 80 -25.65 6.96 -0.80
CA ALA A 80 -24.95 5.69 -0.92
C ALA A 80 -24.20 5.33 0.36
N SER A 81 -23.50 6.29 0.99
CA SER A 81 -22.78 6.08 2.25
C SER A 81 -23.71 5.72 3.41
N GLN A 82 -24.84 6.42 3.57
CA GLN A 82 -25.81 6.15 4.65
C GLN A 82 -26.58 4.83 4.46
N SER A 83 -26.61 4.28 3.24
CA SER A 83 -27.26 3.00 2.95
C SER A 83 -26.45 1.79 3.43
N VAL A 84 -25.17 1.98 3.77
CA VAL A 84 -24.29 0.92 4.26
C VAL A 84 -24.63 0.61 5.72
N ASN A 85 -24.95 -0.66 5.98
CA ASN A 85 -25.15 -1.15 7.35
C ASN A 85 -23.82 -1.73 7.85
N GLU A 86 -23.29 -1.19 8.94
CA GLU A 86 -22.06 -1.64 9.58
C GLU A 86 -22.34 -2.03 11.04
N ILE A 87 -21.62 -3.05 11.52
CA ILE A 87 -21.66 -3.47 12.92
C ILE A 87 -20.23 -3.52 13.42
N VAL A 88 -19.95 -2.75 14.47
CA VAL A 88 -18.64 -2.69 15.11
C VAL A 88 -18.78 -3.22 16.55
N ASP A 89 -18.03 -4.27 16.88
CA ASP A 89 -17.95 -4.81 18.25
C ASP A 89 -16.48 -4.90 18.68
N ARG A 90 -16.19 -4.31 19.84
CA ARG A 90 -14.86 -4.25 20.40
C ARG A 90 -14.69 -5.37 21.42
N TYR A 91 -13.79 -6.32 21.16
CA TYR A 91 -13.68 -7.56 21.93
C TYR A 91 -12.41 -7.65 22.81
N ASP A 92 -11.45 -6.73 22.69
CA ASP A 92 -10.18 -6.75 23.43
C ASP A 92 -10.30 -6.48 24.95
N ILE A 93 -11.44 -5.96 25.40
CA ILE A 93 -11.75 -5.73 26.81
C ILE A 93 -12.63 -6.86 27.34
N ASP A 94 -13.67 -7.23 26.59
CA ASP A 94 -14.69 -8.16 27.07
C ASP A 94 -14.25 -9.64 26.98
N CYS A 95 -13.31 -9.96 26.10
CA CYS A 95 -12.77 -11.32 25.97
C CYS A 95 -11.58 -11.60 26.90
N VAL A 96 -11.18 -10.63 27.73
CA VAL A 96 -10.12 -10.78 28.73
C VAL A 96 -10.77 -10.93 30.11
N PRO A 97 -10.51 -12.03 30.84
CA PRO A 97 -11.03 -12.21 32.19
C PRO A 97 -10.63 -11.07 33.14
N ASP A 98 -11.48 -10.77 34.13
CA ASP A 98 -11.25 -9.68 35.09
C ASP A 98 -9.88 -9.76 35.78
N THR A 99 -9.43 -10.98 36.08
CA THR A 99 -8.12 -11.25 36.69
C THR A 99 -6.93 -10.78 35.86
N PHE A 100 -7.08 -10.68 34.53
CA PHE A 100 -6.03 -10.30 33.59
C PHE A 100 -6.24 -8.92 32.95
N LYS A 101 -7.26 -8.15 33.35
CA LYS A 101 -7.53 -6.81 32.79
C LYS A 101 -6.32 -5.88 32.86
N ASN A 102 -5.58 -5.92 33.97
CA ASN A 102 -4.38 -5.10 34.19
C ASN A 102 -3.11 -5.71 33.57
N ASN A 103 -3.13 -6.98 33.16
CA ASN A 103 -1.99 -7.65 32.53
C ASN A 103 -2.44 -8.55 31.37
N LYS A 104 -2.92 -7.90 30.30
CA LYS A 104 -3.37 -8.58 29.08
C LYS A 104 -2.27 -9.43 28.44
N VAL A 105 -1.00 -9.02 28.57
CA VAL A 105 0.15 -9.74 27.98
C VAL A 105 0.35 -11.10 28.64
N ALA A 106 0.22 -11.20 29.97
CA ALA A 106 0.30 -12.48 30.66
C ALA A 106 -0.83 -13.43 30.24
N TYR A 107 -2.04 -12.91 30.02
CA TYR A 107 -3.13 -13.69 29.46
C TYR A 107 -2.77 -14.19 28.06
N ILE A 108 -2.40 -13.31 27.13
CA ILE A 108 -2.11 -13.68 25.72
C ILE A 108 -1.00 -14.72 25.63
N LYS A 109 0.06 -14.61 26.43
CA LYS A 109 1.21 -15.53 26.40
C LYS A 109 0.93 -16.90 27.02
N ASN A 110 -0.13 -17.03 27.82
CA ASN A 110 -0.42 -18.29 28.52
C ASN A 110 -1.17 -19.26 27.60
N ALA A 111 -0.45 -20.25 27.06
CA ALA A 111 -0.99 -21.27 26.17
C ALA A 111 -2.00 -22.23 26.84
N SER A 112 -1.95 -22.40 28.16
CA SER A 112 -2.84 -23.31 28.90
C SER A 112 -4.23 -22.73 29.12
N THR A 113 -4.40 -21.43 28.92
CA THR A 113 -5.67 -20.74 29.14
C THR A 113 -6.48 -20.63 27.86
N SER A 114 -7.71 -21.14 27.87
CA SER A 114 -8.63 -21.02 26.74
C SER A 114 -8.89 -19.54 26.41
N LYS A 115 -8.79 -19.20 25.12
CA LYS A 115 -9.05 -17.86 24.57
C LYS A 115 -10.40 -17.75 23.87
N GLY A 116 -11.23 -18.79 23.98
CA GLY A 116 -12.57 -18.78 23.38
C GLY A 116 -13.41 -17.66 23.98
N CYS A 117 -13.99 -16.82 23.12
CA CYS A 117 -14.85 -15.73 23.53
C CYS A 117 -16.09 -15.70 22.63
N HIS A 118 -17.26 -15.55 23.25
CA HIS A 118 -18.53 -15.46 22.56
C HIS A 118 -19.09 -14.05 22.67
N ARG A 119 -19.43 -13.46 21.52
CA ARG A 119 -19.96 -12.11 21.40
C ARG A 119 -21.32 -12.14 20.72
N TYR A 120 -22.27 -11.37 21.26
CA TYR A 120 -23.60 -11.25 20.68
C TYR A 120 -23.68 -9.94 19.90
N LEU A 121 -23.81 -10.05 18.58
CA LEU A 121 -23.91 -8.91 17.68
C LEU A 121 -25.38 -8.64 17.36
N LYS A 122 -25.88 -7.45 17.69
CA LYS A 122 -27.24 -7.03 17.34
C LYS A 122 -27.27 -6.48 15.91
N VAL A 123 -27.99 -7.16 15.02
CA VAL A 123 -28.18 -6.75 13.63
C VAL A 123 -29.50 -5.97 13.53
N GLU A 124 -29.44 -4.64 13.51
CA GLU A 124 -30.65 -3.80 13.53
C GLU A 124 -31.41 -3.80 12.20
N LYS A 125 -30.68 -3.91 11.09
CA LYS A 125 -31.23 -3.88 9.73
C LYS A 125 -30.77 -5.11 8.95
N PRO A 126 -31.62 -5.68 8.07
CA PRO A 126 -31.21 -6.81 7.25
C PRO A 126 -30.02 -6.43 6.35
N MET A 127 -28.95 -7.22 6.42
CA MET A 127 -27.77 -7.06 5.57
C MET A 127 -27.90 -7.98 4.35
N LYS A 128 -27.86 -7.40 3.14
CA LYS A 128 -27.84 -8.17 1.89
C LYS A 128 -26.42 -8.66 1.60
N ALA A 129 -26.29 -9.84 1.03
CA ALA A 129 -24.99 -10.36 0.59
C ALA A 129 -24.43 -9.54 -0.60
N PRO A 130 -23.09 -9.45 -0.76
CA PRO A 130 -22.05 -10.02 0.10
C PRO A 130 -21.84 -9.23 1.40
N ILE A 131 -21.59 -9.95 2.50
CA ILE A 131 -21.24 -9.35 3.79
C ILE A 131 -19.74 -9.51 3.99
N TYR A 132 -19.05 -8.41 4.21
CA TYR A 132 -17.62 -8.39 4.46
C TYR A 132 -17.35 -8.34 5.97
N ILE A 133 -16.30 -9.03 6.40
CA ILE A 133 -15.84 -9.06 7.78
C ILE A 133 -14.46 -8.42 7.82
N TYR A 134 -14.32 -7.39 8.63
CA TYR A 134 -13.06 -6.69 8.87
C TYR A 134 -12.67 -6.82 10.34
N TYR A 135 -11.37 -6.88 10.59
CA TYR A 135 -10.83 -6.68 11.93
C TYR A 135 -10.17 -5.31 11.98
N GLN A 136 -10.36 -4.60 13.09
CA GLN A 136 -9.75 -3.30 13.32
C GLN A 136 -8.70 -3.42 14.42
N LEU A 137 -7.53 -2.83 14.18
CA LEU A 137 -6.45 -2.75 15.14
C LEU A 137 -6.19 -1.28 15.47
N ASP A 138 -6.33 -0.93 16.75
CA ASP A 138 -5.97 0.39 17.25
C ASP A 138 -4.57 0.37 17.86
N ASN A 139 -3.89 1.53 17.84
CA ASN A 139 -2.51 1.69 18.35
C ASN A 139 -1.47 0.75 17.71
N PHE A 140 -1.70 0.33 16.46
CA PHE A 140 -0.78 -0.50 15.69
C PHE A 140 -0.17 0.28 14.52
N TYR A 141 1.07 0.75 14.68
CA TYR A 141 1.73 1.68 13.76
C TYR A 141 2.34 0.99 12.52
N GLN A 142 1.50 0.43 11.65
CA GLN A 142 1.96 -0.22 10.42
C GLN A 142 2.64 0.74 9.44
N ASN A 143 2.38 2.04 9.55
CA ASN A 143 2.99 3.08 8.71
C ASN A 143 4.41 3.49 9.18
N HIS A 144 4.88 2.99 10.32
CA HIS A 144 6.20 3.34 10.82
C HIS A 144 7.31 2.89 9.85
N ARG A 145 8.23 3.79 9.48
CA ARG A 145 9.24 3.59 8.42
C ARG A 145 10.02 2.27 8.56
N ARG A 146 10.43 1.89 9.77
CA ARG A 146 11.15 0.63 10.00
C ARG A 146 10.26 -0.60 9.83
N TYR A 147 8.97 -0.50 10.19
CA TYR A 147 8.02 -1.58 10.02
C TYR A 147 7.72 -1.82 8.54
N VAL A 148 7.37 -0.76 7.80
CA VAL A 148 7.07 -0.83 6.35
C VAL A 148 8.23 -1.40 5.55
N LYS A 149 9.48 -1.02 5.90
CA LYS A 149 10.68 -1.52 5.23
C LYS A 149 11.05 -2.96 5.60
N SER A 150 10.55 -3.47 6.72
CA SER A 150 10.91 -4.80 7.24
C SER A 150 10.11 -5.91 6.58
N ARG A 151 10.41 -6.12 5.29
CA ARG A 151 9.92 -7.18 4.41
C ARG A 151 10.84 -7.29 3.17
N SER A 152 10.71 -8.37 2.41
CA SER A 152 11.42 -8.54 1.13
C SER A 152 10.44 -8.99 0.05
N ASP A 153 10.10 -8.08 -0.86
CA ASP A 153 9.14 -8.35 -1.94
C ASP A 153 9.68 -9.42 -2.91
N ASP A 154 11.00 -9.42 -3.17
CA ASP A 154 11.66 -10.47 -3.96
C ASP A 154 11.63 -11.84 -3.28
N GLN A 155 11.77 -11.90 -1.95
CA GLN A 155 11.63 -13.15 -1.21
C GLN A 155 10.18 -13.65 -1.22
N LEU A 156 9.19 -12.76 -1.14
CA LEU A 156 7.77 -13.12 -1.24
C LEU A 156 7.42 -13.70 -2.61
N LEU A 157 8.17 -13.34 -3.66
CA LEU A 157 7.99 -13.84 -5.02
C LEU A 157 8.81 -15.11 -5.31
N ARG A 158 10.08 -15.18 -4.85
CA ARG A 158 11.06 -16.22 -5.23
C ARG A 158 11.39 -17.20 -4.10
N GLY A 159 10.95 -16.93 -2.88
CA GLY A 159 11.21 -17.74 -1.70
C GLY A 159 12.69 -17.82 -1.37
N LEU A 160 13.16 -19.03 -1.03
CA LEU A 160 14.56 -19.32 -0.69
C LEU A 160 15.54 -19.10 -1.85
N GLY A 161 15.06 -18.91 -3.09
CA GLY A 161 15.92 -18.55 -4.23
C GLY A 161 16.48 -17.12 -4.14
N TYR A 162 16.08 -16.33 -3.15
CA TYR A 162 16.52 -14.96 -2.94
C TYR A 162 17.14 -14.75 -1.55
N ASN A 163 18.42 -14.35 -1.52
CA ASN A 163 19.22 -14.28 -0.29
C ASN A 163 19.49 -12.86 0.22
N LYS A 164 19.11 -11.82 -0.52
CA LYS A 164 19.39 -10.41 -0.14
C LYS A 164 18.26 -9.85 0.73
N THR A 165 18.18 -10.31 1.97
CA THR A 165 17.08 -10.01 2.91
C THR A 165 17.43 -8.96 3.97
N SER A 166 18.43 -8.10 3.73
CA SER A 166 18.87 -7.08 4.71
C SER A 166 17.78 -6.08 5.11
N SER A 167 16.76 -5.88 4.26
CA SER A 167 15.59 -5.06 4.59
C SER A 167 14.76 -5.68 5.71
N CYS A 168 14.79 -7.00 5.89
CA CYS A 168 14.00 -7.76 6.87
C CYS A 168 14.57 -7.76 8.29
N GLU A 169 15.74 -7.17 8.53
CA GLU A 169 16.32 -7.12 9.87
C GLU A 169 15.34 -6.48 10.89
N PRO A 170 15.27 -7.00 12.14
CA PRO A 170 16.12 -8.06 12.72
C PRO A 170 15.65 -9.51 12.43
N LEU A 171 14.58 -9.68 11.65
CA LEU A 171 13.91 -10.97 11.45
C LEU A 171 14.18 -11.52 10.05
N ALA A 172 15.44 -11.47 9.64
CA ALA A 172 15.92 -12.05 8.39
C ALA A 172 16.36 -13.51 8.57
N PHE A 173 16.93 -13.85 9.73
CA PHE A 173 17.49 -15.16 10.06
C PHE A 173 17.16 -15.56 11.50
N GLU A 174 17.00 -16.86 11.74
CA GLU A 174 16.92 -17.46 13.07
C GLU A 174 17.85 -18.68 13.10
N ASN A 175 18.72 -18.80 14.10
CA ASN A 175 19.71 -19.89 14.23
C ASN A 175 20.58 -20.10 12.97
N GLY A 176 20.94 -19.01 12.28
CA GLY A 176 21.78 -19.05 11.06
C GLY A 176 21.03 -19.49 9.79
N LEU A 177 19.73 -19.78 9.87
CA LEU A 177 18.90 -20.15 8.73
C LEU A 177 17.95 -19.00 8.34
N PRO A 178 17.70 -18.76 7.04
CA PRO A 178 16.82 -17.68 6.59
C PRO A 178 15.38 -17.92 7.06
N ILE A 179 14.67 -16.85 7.39
CA ILE A 179 13.23 -16.89 7.68
C ILE A 179 12.46 -16.59 6.39
N VAL A 180 11.44 -17.38 6.08
CA VAL A 180 10.51 -17.13 4.97
C VAL A 180 9.08 -17.21 5.50
N PRO A 181 8.22 -16.19 5.26
CA PRO A 181 8.56 -14.83 4.86
C PRO A 181 9.28 -14.05 5.98
N CYS A 182 10.32 -13.27 5.64
CA CYS A 182 11.09 -12.48 6.58
C CYS A 182 10.45 -11.13 6.94
N GLY A 183 10.89 -10.57 8.07
CA GLY A 183 10.61 -9.19 8.48
C GLY A 183 9.38 -9.00 9.40
N LEU A 184 9.31 -7.81 10.01
CA LEU A 184 8.31 -7.46 11.03
C LEU A 184 6.87 -7.52 10.52
N VAL A 185 6.65 -7.23 9.23
CA VAL A 185 5.30 -7.26 8.63
C VAL A 185 4.71 -8.66 8.69
N ALA A 186 5.48 -9.66 8.24
CA ALA A 186 5.06 -11.05 8.31
C ALA A 186 5.01 -11.54 9.76
N TRP A 187 6.01 -11.19 10.57
CA TRP A 187 6.13 -11.66 11.95
C TRP A 187 4.96 -11.25 12.84
N SER A 188 4.38 -10.08 12.61
CA SER A 188 3.23 -9.55 13.37
C SER A 188 1.88 -9.89 12.74
N LEU A 189 1.80 -11.00 12.01
CA LEU A 189 0.57 -11.47 11.38
C LEU A 189 -0.57 -11.61 12.39
N PHE A 190 -1.75 -11.10 12.05
CA PHE A 190 -2.94 -11.25 12.88
C PHE A 190 -3.36 -12.72 12.99
N ASN A 191 -3.72 -13.19 14.19
CA ASN A 191 -3.90 -14.62 14.46
C ASN A 191 -5.23 -15.02 15.11
N ASP A 192 -6.15 -14.09 15.36
CA ASP A 192 -7.46 -14.48 15.90
C ASP A 192 -8.31 -15.17 14.82
N THR A 193 -9.18 -16.07 15.28
CA THR A 193 -10.08 -16.83 14.43
C THR A 193 -11.53 -16.54 14.81
N TYR A 194 -12.32 -16.16 13.82
CA TYR A 194 -13.74 -15.87 13.99
C TYR A 194 -14.62 -16.98 13.44
N SER A 195 -15.76 -17.21 14.10
CA SER A 195 -16.84 -18.04 13.60
C SER A 195 -18.18 -17.40 13.97
N PHE A 196 -19.13 -17.38 13.03
CA PHE A 196 -20.43 -16.76 13.24
C PHE A 196 -21.53 -17.81 13.21
N SER A 197 -22.55 -17.60 14.05
CA SER A 197 -23.78 -18.38 14.07
C SER A 197 -24.97 -17.46 14.24
N ARG A 198 -26.10 -17.83 13.64
CA ARG A 198 -27.38 -17.15 13.80
C ARG A 198 -28.40 -18.15 14.34
N GLY A 199 -28.66 -18.09 15.65
CA GLY A 199 -29.34 -19.17 16.37
C GLY A 199 -28.56 -20.47 16.21
N ASN A 200 -29.22 -21.54 15.77
CA ASN A 200 -28.58 -22.85 15.58
C ASN A 200 -27.90 -23.01 14.20
N LYS A 201 -27.90 -21.99 13.34
CA LYS A 201 -27.30 -22.06 12.00
C LYS A 201 -25.91 -21.42 11.98
N LYS A 202 -24.89 -22.22 11.69
CA LYS A 202 -23.52 -21.73 11.47
C LYS A 202 -23.43 -21.01 10.12
N LEU A 203 -22.85 -19.81 10.11
CA LEU A 203 -22.62 -19.05 8.88
C LEU A 203 -21.28 -19.46 8.27
N LYS A 204 -21.27 -19.80 6.97
CA LYS A 204 -20.05 -20.11 6.24
C LYS A 204 -19.30 -18.81 5.97
N ILE A 205 -18.02 -18.77 6.36
CA ILE A 205 -17.11 -17.66 6.08
C ILE A 205 -16.16 -18.13 4.97
N GLU A 206 -16.10 -17.38 3.87
CA GLU A 206 -15.12 -17.61 2.82
C GLU A 206 -13.83 -16.87 3.17
N ARG A 207 -12.71 -17.61 3.20
CA ARG A 207 -11.37 -17.06 3.50
C ARG A 207 -10.45 -17.04 2.28
N GLN A 208 -10.96 -17.47 1.13
CA GLN A 208 -10.26 -17.49 -0.15
C GLN A 208 -10.67 -16.26 -0.96
N ASN A 209 -9.84 -15.83 -1.91
CA ASN A 209 -10.11 -14.69 -2.80
C ASN A 209 -10.32 -13.32 -2.13
N ILE A 210 -9.89 -13.15 -0.87
CA ILE A 210 -10.04 -11.88 -0.15
C ILE A 210 -8.95 -10.84 -0.49
N ALA A 211 -7.81 -11.29 -1.03
CA ALA A 211 -6.72 -10.42 -1.45
C ALA A 211 -6.96 -9.82 -2.85
N TRP A 212 -6.24 -8.76 -3.21
CA TRP A 212 -6.28 -8.24 -4.58
C TRP A 212 -5.80 -9.26 -5.60
N LYS A 213 -6.45 -9.34 -6.76
CA LYS A 213 -6.06 -10.26 -7.84
C LYS A 213 -4.60 -10.06 -8.25
N SER A 214 -4.15 -8.79 -8.38
CA SER A 214 -2.76 -8.46 -8.69
C SER A 214 -1.75 -9.00 -7.69
N ASP A 215 -2.13 -9.04 -6.40
CA ASP A 215 -1.22 -9.51 -5.36
C ASP A 215 -1.06 -11.03 -5.45
N ARG A 216 -2.18 -11.75 -5.62
CA ARG A 216 -2.18 -13.21 -5.78
C ARG A 216 -1.48 -13.68 -7.05
N ASP A 217 -1.63 -12.94 -8.16
CA ASP A 217 -1.15 -13.37 -9.47
C ASP A 217 0.30 -12.93 -9.75
N HIS A 218 0.76 -11.82 -9.16
CA HIS A 218 2.03 -11.19 -9.53
C HIS A 218 2.97 -10.82 -8.38
N LYS A 219 2.48 -10.61 -7.16
CA LYS A 219 3.36 -10.17 -6.05
C LYS A 219 3.84 -11.32 -5.18
N PHE A 220 3.00 -12.32 -4.95
CA PHE A 220 3.33 -13.46 -4.11
C PHE A 220 3.53 -14.72 -4.96
N GLY A 221 4.65 -15.42 -4.74
CA GLY A 221 4.99 -16.62 -5.49
C GLY A 221 4.12 -17.81 -5.10
N LYS A 222 3.57 -18.51 -6.11
CA LYS A 222 2.71 -19.70 -5.92
C LYS A 222 3.42 -20.90 -5.29
N GLN A 223 4.75 -20.95 -5.40
CA GLN A 223 5.60 -22.03 -4.91
C GLN A 223 6.58 -21.54 -3.84
N VAL A 224 6.16 -20.56 -3.04
CA VAL A 224 6.94 -20.05 -1.92
C VAL A 224 6.25 -20.48 -0.64
N TYR A 225 6.90 -21.31 0.16
CA TYR A 225 6.35 -21.86 1.40
C TYR A 225 7.08 -21.28 2.62
N PRO A 226 6.40 -21.16 3.77
CA PRO A 226 7.02 -20.74 5.00
C PRO A 226 8.19 -21.66 5.39
N PHE A 227 9.30 -21.07 5.83
CA PHE A 227 10.50 -21.78 6.26
C PHE A 227 11.12 -21.07 7.46
N ASN A 228 11.47 -21.84 8.50
CA ASN A 228 12.09 -21.33 9.73
C ASN A 228 11.34 -20.16 10.41
N PHE A 229 10.02 -20.05 10.18
CA PHE A 229 9.21 -18.93 10.65
C PHE A 229 8.75 -19.15 12.09
N GLN A 230 9.10 -18.23 13.00
CA GLN A 230 8.81 -18.30 14.44
C GLN A 230 9.26 -19.62 15.11
N ASN A 231 10.40 -20.16 14.71
CA ASN A 231 10.99 -21.39 15.27
C ASN A 231 11.92 -21.13 16.47
N GLY A 232 12.13 -19.87 16.84
CA GLY A 232 13.01 -19.43 17.93
C GLY A 232 12.29 -19.16 19.25
N SER A 233 13.02 -18.53 20.18
CA SER A 233 12.49 -18.10 21.48
C SER A 233 11.52 -16.93 21.38
N PHE A 234 11.67 -16.09 20.35
CA PHE A 234 10.77 -14.97 20.11
C PHE A 234 9.57 -15.44 19.30
N ILE A 235 8.37 -15.21 19.84
CA ILE A 235 7.10 -15.52 19.18
C ILE A 235 6.44 -14.18 18.84
N GLY A 236 6.00 -14.06 17.59
CA GLY A 236 5.28 -12.91 17.06
C GLY A 236 3.78 -13.10 17.11
N GLY A 237 3.12 -12.78 16.00
CA GLY A 237 1.71 -13.02 15.77
C GLY A 237 1.45 -14.45 15.32
N GLY A 238 0.67 -14.61 14.25
CA GLY A 238 0.20 -15.90 13.75
C GLY A 238 1.31 -16.81 13.24
N LYS A 239 1.15 -18.11 13.46
CA LYS A 239 1.98 -19.14 12.84
C LYS A 239 1.52 -19.39 11.41
N LEU A 240 2.47 -19.74 10.56
CA LEU A 240 2.21 -20.11 9.17
C LEU A 240 2.31 -21.63 9.01
N ASP A 241 1.40 -22.18 8.20
CA ASP A 241 1.42 -23.59 7.83
C ASP A 241 2.46 -23.81 6.74
N THR A 242 3.40 -24.74 6.95
CA THR A 242 4.48 -25.04 6.00
C THR A 242 3.99 -25.74 4.73
N THR A 243 2.75 -26.24 4.72
CA THR A 243 2.12 -26.90 3.57
C THR A 243 1.36 -25.94 2.66
N ILE A 244 1.12 -24.70 3.10
CA ILE A 244 0.37 -23.68 2.36
C ILE A 244 1.35 -22.61 1.86
N PRO A 245 1.29 -22.23 0.56
CA PRO A 245 2.17 -21.18 0.06
C PRO A 245 1.84 -19.82 0.67
N VAL A 246 2.83 -18.93 0.74
CA VAL A 246 2.69 -17.55 1.24
C VAL A 246 1.74 -16.72 0.38
N SER A 247 1.57 -17.09 -0.90
CA SER A 247 0.43 -16.66 -1.70
C SER A 247 -0.81 -17.32 -1.09
N PHE A 248 -1.44 -16.64 -0.12
CA PHE A 248 -2.71 -17.04 0.50
C PHE A 248 -3.64 -17.74 -0.49
N PRO A 249 -4.40 -18.77 -0.07
CA PRO A 249 -5.07 -19.70 -0.97
C PRO A 249 -5.85 -18.96 -2.06
N SER A 250 -5.25 -18.92 -3.25
CA SER A 250 -5.98 -18.67 -4.47
C SER A 250 -6.81 -19.93 -4.70
N PRO A 251 -8.07 -19.81 -5.13
CA PRO A 251 -8.80 -20.96 -5.63
C PRO A 251 -7.96 -21.57 -6.75
N ASN A 252 -7.87 -22.90 -6.74
CA ASN A 252 -7.39 -23.66 -7.89
C ASN A 252 -8.16 -23.26 -9.15
#